data_AF-A0A4Z0L062-F1
#
_entry.id   AF-A0A4Z0L062-F1
#
_cell.length_a   1.000
_cell.length_b   1.000
_cell.length_c   1.000
_cell.angle_alpha   90.00
_cell.angle_beta   90.00
_cell.angle_gamma   90.00
#
_symmetry.space_group_name_H-M   'P 1'
#
loop_
_entity.id
_entity.type
_entity.pdbx_description
1 polymer ?
#
loop_
_entity_poly.entity_id
_entity_poly.type
_entity_poly.pdbx_seq_one_letter_code
_entity_poly.pdbx_strand_id
1 'polypeptide(L)'
;RLGRQSSARASSGWAYRLTPFVMVGVMLTIATALPVVTVGSPLPQLGDLITLIYLFAIARFFFSIAGLDTGSPFTAIGASREAMLGVLVEPILLLGLWVAAQVAGSTHISNIADTIYHWP
;
A
#
# COMPACT_ATOMS: atom_id res chain seq x y z
N ARG A 1 -29.55 -16.05 17.68
CA ARG A 1 -29.26 -14.79 16.96
C ARG A 1 -27.78 -14.47 17.14
N LEU A 2 -26.92 -14.97 16.26
CA LEU A 2 -25.47 -14.83 16.34
C LEU A 2 -25.05 -13.49 15.70
N GLY A 3 -25.42 -12.38 16.33
CA GLY A 3 -24.91 -11.07 15.91
C GLY A 3 -23.51 -10.88 16.49
N ARG A 4 -22.49 -10.66 15.65
CA ARG A 4 -21.17 -10.21 16.12
C ARG A 4 -21.37 -8.94 16.94
N GLN A 5 -21.05 -9.00 18.23
CA GLN A 5 -21.01 -7.81 19.07
C GLN A 5 -19.88 -6.92 18.54
N SER A 6 -20.19 -5.66 18.23
CA SER A 6 -19.18 -4.72 17.77
C SER A 6 -18.23 -4.40 18.94
N SER A 7 -16.99 -4.84 18.82
CA SER A 7 -15.90 -4.47 19.75
C SER A 7 -15.36 -3.04 19.54
N ALA A 8 -15.95 -2.30 18.60
CA ALA A 8 -15.65 -0.89 18.39
C ALA A 8 -16.07 -0.08 19.63
N ARG A 9 -15.10 0.56 20.28
CA ARG A 9 -15.34 1.44 21.43
C ARG A 9 -16.14 2.66 20.97
N ALA A 10 -16.97 3.23 21.85
CA ALA A 10 -17.80 4.40 21.55
C ALA A 10 -17.02 5.63 21.02
N SER A 11 -15.70 5.66 21.22
CA SER A 11 -14.77 6.70 20.75
C SER A 11 -14.16 6.44 19.36
N SER A 12 -14.47 5.32 18.68
CA SER A 12 -13.89 5.08 17.34
C SER A 12 -14.51 6.05 16.32
N GLY A 13 -13.69 6.95 15.77
CA GLY A 13 -14.11 7.89 14.77
C GLY A 13 -14.36 7.27 13.39
N TRP A 14 -14.57 8.15 12.42
CA TRP A 14 -14.85 7.79 11.03
C TRP A 14 -13.64 7.14 10.34
N ALA A 15 -12.41 7.51 10.75
CA ALA A 15 -11.20 7.00 10.13
C ALA A 15 -11.01 5.51 10.44
N TYR A 16 -11.21 5.09 11.70
CA TYR A 16 -11.17 3.67 12.08
C TYR A 16 -12.16 2.81 11.29
N ARG A 17 -13.34 3.35 10.98
CA ARG A 17 -14.37 2.64 10.20
C ARG A 17 -14.07 2.59 8.70
N LEU A 18 -13.42 3.61 8.17
CA LEU A 18 -13.09 3.73 6.75
C LEU A 18 -11.83 2.93 6.37
N THR A 19 -10.85 2.84 7.27
CA THR A 19 -9.57 2.16 7.02
C THR A 19 -9.68 0.74 6.48
N PRO A 20 -10.56 -0.18 6.95
CA PRO A 20 -10.66 -1.51 6.34
C PRO A 20 -11.09 -1.47 4.87
N PHE A 21 -11.99 -0.56 4.49
CA PHE A 21 -12.43 -0.40 3.10
C PHE A 21 -11.32 0.18 2.21
N VAL A 22 -10.61 1.20 2.72
CA VAL A 22 -9.47 1.80 2.02
C VAL A 22 -8.36 0.76 1.85
N MET A 23 -8.03 0.00 2.89
CA MET A 23 -6.99 -1.02 2.85
C MET A 23 -7.28 -2.08 1.80
N VAL A 24 -8.51 -2.62 1.78
CA VAL A 24 -8.93 -3.59 0.77
C VAL A 24 -8.90 -2.99 -0.63
N GLY A 25 -9.45 -1.78 -0.82
CA GLY A 25 -9.48 -1.13 -2.13
C GLY A 25 -8.09 -0.83 -2.69
N VAL A 26 -7.19 -0.32 -1.85
CA VAL A 26 -5.80 -0.02 -2.23
C VAL A 26 -5.05 -1.32 -2.54
N MET A 27 -5.13 -2.33 -1.68
CA MET A 27 -4.42 -3.59 -1.90
C MET A 27 -4.92 -4.33 -3.13
N LEU A 28 -6.23 -4.30 -3.41
CA LEU A 28 -6.78 -4.84 -4.66
C LEU A 28 -6.29 -4.08 -5.88
N THR A 29 -6.27 -2.74 -5.82
CA THR A 29 -5.74 -1.90 -6.91
C THR A 29 -4.28 -2.25 -7.22
N ILE A 30 -3.45 -2.33 -6.17
CA ILE A 30 -2.04 -2.73 -6.29
C ILE A 30 -1.92 -4.13 -6.91
N ALA A 31 -2.70 -5.10 -6.43
CA ALA A 31 -2.69 -6.47 -6.93
C ALA A 31 -3.06 -6.56 -8.42
N THR A 32 -3.98 -5.71 -8.89
CA THR A 32 -4.37 -5.63 -10.30
C THR A 32 -3.43 -4.79 -11.17
N ALA A 33 -2.66 -3.87 -10.57
CA ALA A 33 -1.70 -3.03 -11.29
C ALA A 33 -0.35 -3.72 -11.48
N LEU A 34 0.01 -4.65 -10.59
CA LEU A 34 1.25 -5.41 -10.67
C LEU A 34 1.12 -6.62 -11.63
N PRO A 35 2.09 -6.84 -12.53
CA PRO A 35 2.18 -8.03 -13.38
C PRO A 35 2.69 -9.24 -12.56
N VAL A 36 1.87 -9.77 -11.65
CA VAL A 36 2.27 -10.87 -10.73
C VAL A 36 2.09 -12.26 -11.36
N VAL A 37 1.02 -12.44 -12.14
CA VAL A 37 0.65 -13.74 -12.74
C VAL A 37 0.97 -13.79 -14.23
N THR A 38 0.93 -12.64 -14.90
CA THR A 38 1.16 -12.48 -16.34
C THR A 38 2.11 -11.31 -16.57
N VAL A 39 2.91 -11.38 -17.64
CA VAL A 39 3.82 -10.27 -18.04
C VAL A 39 3.04 -8.97 -18.29
N GLY A 40 1.79 -9.09 -18.75
CA GLY A 40 0.85 -7.98 -18.82
C GLY A 40 0.12 -7.72 -17.49
N SER A 41 0.07 -6.46 -17.07
CA SER A 41 -0.79 -6.02 -15.96
C SER A 41 -2.26 -5.92 -16.40
N PRO A 42 -3.24 -6.38 -15.60
CA PRO A 42 -4.67 -6.17 -15.84
C PRO A 42 -5.08 -4.68 -15.97
N LEU A 43 -4.37 -3.77 -15.31
CA LEU A 43 -4.60 -2.31 -15.36
C LEU A 43 -3.30 -1.57 -15.70
N PRO A 44 -2.84 -1.63 -16.96
CA PRO A 44 -1.52 -1.12 -17.35
C PRO A 44 -1.41 0.42 -17.21
N GLN A 45 -2.51 1.16 -17.38
CA GLN A 45 -2.50 2.62 -17.18
C GLN A 45 -2.23 3.05 -15.72
N LEU A 46 -2.52 2.19 -14.74
CA LEU A 46 -2.30 2.46 -13.31
C LEU A 46 -1.01 1.80 -12.77
N GLY A 47 -0.34 0.98 -13.58
CA GLY A 47 0.88 0.26 -13.23
C GLY A 47 2.14 1.08 -13.44
N ASP A 48 2.17 2.34 -13.00
CA ASP A 48 3.38 3.16 -12.96
C ASP A 48 4.06 3.09 -11.59
N LEU A 49 5.39 3.24 -11.58
CA LEU A 49 6.25 3.31 -10.41
C LEU A 49 5.72 4.25 -9.33
N ILE A 50 5.40 5.49 -9.73
CA ILE A 50 5.02 6.55 -8.82
C ILE A 50 3.66 6.22 -8.21
N THR A 51 2.71 5.81 -9.05
CA THR A 51 1.36 5.44 -8.61
C THR A 51 1.38 4.34 -7.55
N LEU A 52 2.20 3.29 -7.72
CA LEU A 52 2.31 2.23 -6.73
C LEU A 52 2.86 2.69 -5.40
N ILE A 53 3.92 3.51 -5.43
CA ILE A 53 4.54 4.01 -4.21
C ILE A 53 3.54 4.86 -3.43
N TYR A 54 2.80 5.73 -4.10
CA TYR A 54 1.77 6.54 -3.47
C TYR A 54 0.57 5.73 -2.98
N LEU A 55 0.20 4.64 -3.66
CA LEU A 55 -0.83 3.71 -3.16
C LEU A 55 -0.40 3.07 -1.84
N PHE A 56 0.85 2.61 -1.73
CA PHE A 56 1.38 2.09 -0.46
C PHE A 56 1.44 3.17 0.63
N ALA A 57 1.82 4.41 0.28
CA ALA A 57 1.85 5.53 1.21
C ALA A 57 0.43 5.86 1.76
N ILE A 58 -0.60 5.86 0.90
CA ILE A 58 -1.99 6.06 1.30
C ILE A 58 -2.45 4.98 2.27
N ALA A 59 -2.16 3.71 1.98
CA ALA A 59 -2.51 2.61 2.89
C ALA A 59 -1.91 2.80 4.29
N ARG A 60 -0.63 3.17 4.37
CA ARG A 60 0.06 3.44 5.64
C ARG A 60 -0.47 4.67 6.37
N PHE A 61 -0.83 5.71 5.63
CA PHE A 61 -1.43 6.92 6.19
C PHE A 61 -2.75 6.61 6.89
N PHE A 62 -3.67 5.91 6.22
CA PHE A 62 -4.95 5.50 6.81
C PHE A 62 -4.79 4.51 7.96
N PHE A 63 -3.80 3.61 7.88
CA PHE A 63 -3.47 2.72 8.99
C PHE A 63 -2.99 3.49 10.22
N SER A 64 -2.13 4.49 10.03
CA SER A 64 -1.58 5.32 11.11
C SER A 64 -2.66 6.14 11.80
N ILE A 65 -3.54 6.79 11.01
CA ILE A 65 -4.66 7.56 11.56
C ILE A 65 -5.65 6.65 12.28
N ALA A 66 -5.97 5.47 11.74
CA ALA A 66 -6.88 4.53 12.39
C ALA A 66 -6.39 4.10 13.78
N GLY A 67 -5.08 3.90 13.94
CA GLY A 67 -4.50 3.53 15.23
C GLY A 67 -4.55 4.64 16.28
N LEU A 68 -4.57 5.91 15.85
CA LEU A 68 -4.77 7.09 16.70
C LEU A 68 -6.26 7.31 17.04
N ASP A 69 -7.16 7.07 16.07
CA ASP A 69 -8.60 7.33 16.15
C ASP A 69 -9.39 6.34 17.05
N THR A 70 -8.78 5.22 17.46
CA THR A 70 -9.40 4.25 18.37
C THR A 70 -9.39 4.67 19.83
N GLY A 71 -8.60 5.69 20.22
CA GLY A 71 -8.46 6.17 21.59
C GLY A 71 -7.83 5.15 22.57
N SER A 72 -7.18 4.10 22.05
CA SER A 72 -6.47 3.09 22.86
C SER A 72 -4.96 3.31 22.80
N PRO A 73 -4.25 3.37 23.93
CA PRO A 73 -2.79 3.49 23.95
C PRO A 73 -2.10 2.34 23.18
N PHE A 74 -2.65 1.13 23.25
CA PHE A 74 -2.05 -0.05 22.62
C PHE A 74 -2.10 -0.01 21.09
N THR A 75 -3.18 0.50 20.50
CA THR A 75 -3.29 0.63 19.04
C THR A 75 -2.45 1.79 18.53
N ALA A 76 -2.33 2.87 19.31
CA ALA A 76 -1.46 3.99 18.98
C ALA A 76 0.03 3.59 18.98
N ILE A 77 0.46 2.73 19.92
CA ILE A 77 1.82 2.16 19.94
C ILE A 77 2.07 1.25 18.72
N GLY A 78 1.09 0.46 18.30
CA GLY A 78 1.20 -0.35 17.08
C GLY A 78 1.36 0.53 15.83
N ALA A 79 0.51 1.55 15.69
CA ALA A 79 0.56 2.48 14.58
C ALA A 79 1.86 3.29 14.51
N SER A 80 2.43 3.70 15.65
CA SER A 80 3.70 4.45 15.65
C SER A 80 4.88 3.61 15.15
N ARG A 81 4.92 2.31 15.46
CA ARG A 81 5.95 1.39 14.94
C ARG A 81 5.85 1.24 13.43
N GLU A 82 4.66 1.01 12.90
CA GLU A 82 4.43 0.93 11.46
C GLU A 82 4.73 2.24 10.74
N ALA A 83 4.41 3.39 11.35
CA ALA A 83 4.76 4.70 10.81
C ALA A 83 6.28 4.92 10.75
N MET A 84 7.01 4.55 11.81
CA MET A 84 8.48 4.61 11.83
C MET A 84 9.11 3.74 10.73
N LEU A 85 8.60 2.52 10.53
CA LEU A 85 9.04 1.66 9.43
C LEU A 85 8.66 2.26 8.06
N GLY A 86 7.46 2.84 7.95
CA GLY A 86 6.99 3.50 6.74
C GLY A 86 7.95 4.59 6.24
N VAL A 87 8.43 5.44 7.15
CA VAL A 87 9.40 6.52 6.86
C VAL A 87 10.72 5.97 6.31
N LEU A 88 11.15 4.79 6.76
CA LEU A 88 12.36 4.13 6.24
C LEU A 88 12.10 3.44 4.90
N VAL A 89 10.95 2.79 4.77
CA VAL A 89 10.62 1.97 3.60
C VAL A 89 10.29 2.83 2.38
N GLU A 90 9.66 3.99 2.54
CA GLU A 90 9.33 4.90 1.42
C GLU A 90 10.54 5.30 0.55
N PRO A 91 11.64 5.87 1.10
CA PRO A 91 12.79 6.25 0.30
C PRO A 91 13.51 5.02 -0.30
N ILE A 92 13.54 3.89 0.41
CA ILE A 92 14.17 2.66 -0.08
C ILE A 92 13.38 2.10 -1.27
N LEU A 93 12.05 2.08 -1.18
CA LEU A 93 11.20 1.68 -2.30
C LEU A 93 11.38 2.63 -3.49
N LEU A 94 11.32 3.94 -3.28
CA LEU A 94 11.55 4.92 -4.33
C LEU A 94 12.88 4.70 -5.04
N LEU A 95 13.99 4.62 -4.30
CA LEU A 95 15.32 4.48 -4.88
C LEU A 95 15.52 3.12 -5.55
N GLY A 96 15.09 2.02 -4.93
CA GLY A 96 15.24 0.68 -5.49
C GLY A 96 14.46 0.51 -6.79
N LEU A 97 13.20 0.96 -6.81
CA LEU A 97 12.36 0.91 -8.00
C LEU A 97 12.85 1.91 -9.07
N TRP A 98 13.38 3.07 -8.66
CA TRP A 98 13.97 4.04 -9.58
C TRP A 98 15.15 3.47 -10.36
N VAL A 99 16.05 2.74 -9.70
CA VAL A 99 17.17 2.06 -10.39
C VAL A 99 16.64 1.07 -11.43
N ALA A 100 15.63 0.26 -11.08
CA ALA A 100 15.00 -0.66 -12.03
C ALA A 100 14.34 0.07 -13.21
N ALA A 101 13.73 1.24 -12.97
CA ALA A 101 13.15 2.08 -14.01
C ALA A 101 14.21 2.64 -14.98
N GLN A 102 15.39 3.03 -14.48
CA GLN A 102 16.50 3.47 -15.33
C GLN A 102 17.00 2.34 -16.22
N VAL A 103 17.08 1.12 -15.67
CA VAL A 103 17.49 -0.08 -16.41
C VAL A 103 16.50 -0.42 -17.53
N ALA A 104 15.20 -0.30 -17.28
CA ALA A 104 14.15 -0.56 -18.27
C ALA A 104 13.88 0.63 -19.22
N GLY A 105 14.45 1.81 -18.95
CA GLY A 105 14.14 3.04 -19.68
C GLY A 105 12.68 3.51 -19.55
N SER A 106 11.94 3.01 -18.55
CA SER A 106 10.52 3.26 -18.37
C SER A 106 10.12 3.16 -16.90
N THR A 107 9.18 3.98 -16.46
CA THR A 107 8.59 3.91 -15.12
C THR A 107 7.39 2.96 -15.06
N HIS A 108 6.91 2.46 -16.21
CA HIS A 108 5.86 1.46 -16.26
C HIS A 108 6.36 0.11 -15.75
N ILE A 109 5.66 -0.44 -14.76
CA ILE A 109 6.05 -1.68 -14.09
C ILE A 109 6.04 -2.88 -15.03
N SER A 110 5.11 -2.93 -16.00
CA SER A 110 5.11 -4.01 -16.99
C SER A 110 6.37 -4.01 -17.85
N ASN A 111 6.90 -2.83 -18.22
CA ASN A 111 8.14 -2.73 -18.99
C ASN A 111 9.36 -3.10 -18.14
N ILE A 112 9.35 -2.71 -16.85
CA ILE A 112 10.39 -3.11 -15.90
C ILE A 112 10.40 -4.63 -15.73
N ALA A 113 9.24 -5.25 -15.52
CA ALA A 113 9.10 -6.69 -15.39
C ALA A 113 9.56 -7.44 -16.66
N ASP A 114 9.18 -6.95 -17.83
CA ASP A 114 9.59 -7.52 -19.13
C ASP A 114 11.11 -7.41 -19.36
N THR A 115 11.71 -6.27 -19.01
CA THR A 115 13.16 -6.06 -19.11
C THR A 115 13.93 -7.01 -18.20
N ILE A 116 13.47 -7.19 -16.96
CA ILE A 116 14.10 -8.11 -16.00
C ILE A 116 13.93 -9.56 -16.45
N TYR A 117 12.78 -9.91 -17.02
CA TYR A 117 12.53 -11.27 -17.51
C TYR A 117 13.47 -11.69 -18.64
N HIS A 118 13.85 -10.75 -19.51
CA HIS A 118 14.78 -10.98 -20.63
C HIS A 118 16.24 -10.58 -20.31
N TRP A 119 16.54 -10.28 -19.05
CA TRP A 119 17.89 -9.88 -18.65
C TRP A 119 18.86 -11.08 -18.74
N PRO A 120 20.04 -10.91 -19.38
CA PRO A 120 21.03 -11.98 -19.54
C PRO A 120 21.70 -12.40 -18.22
#